data_AF-A0A966MZD1-F1
#
_entry.id   AF-A0A966MZD1-F1
#
_cell.length_a   1.000
_cell.length_b   1.000
_cell.length_c   1.000
_cell.angle_alpha   90.00
_cell.angle_beta   90.00
_cell.angle_gamma   90.00
#
_symmetry.space_group_name_H-M   'P 1'
#
loop_
_entity.id
_entity.type
_entity.pdbx_description
1 polymer ?
#
loop_
_entity_poly.entity_id
_entity_poly.type
_entity_poly.pdbx_seq_one_letter_code
_entity_poly.pdbx_strand_id
1 'polypeptide(L)'
;WFKNHVAYTMAKYGMSMCVLGMAEEFKRDGIAVNALWPRTVINTAALQMIPGIDASAGRTPEILADAAYVIFNRKSTDCTGNFFVDDEVLASEGITDLEKYSVTPGTKDFLLDFFLD
;
A
#
# COMPACT_ATOMS: atom_id res chain seq x y z
N TRP A 1 -9.07 -7.37 12.96
CA TRP A 1 -9.85 -7.04 11.74
C TRP A 1 -11.13 -7.85 11.59
N PHE A 2 -11.05 -9.17 11.37
CA PHE A 2 -12.22 -10.01 11.08
C PHE A 2 -13.33 -10.01 12.15
N LYS A 3 -12.98 -9.93 13.44
CA LYS A 3 -13.99 -9.91 14.53
C LYS A 3 -14.82 -8.62 14.59
N ASN A 4 -14.15 -7.47 14.51
CA ASN A 4 -14.77 -6.16 14.82
C ASN A 4 -15.17 -5.38 13.57
N HIS A 5 -14.58 -5.69 12.41
CA HIS A 5 -14.74 -4.92 11.16
C HIS A 5 -14.94 -5.84 9.95
N VAL A 6 -15.78 -6.89 10.11
CA VAL A 6 -15.94 -7.95 9.10
C VAL A 6 -16.33 -7.42 7.72
N ALA A 7 -17.30 -6.49 7.65
CA ALA A 7 -17.76 -5.93 6.40
C ALA A 7 -16.65 -5.16 5.66
N TYR A 8 -15.90 -4.32 6.39
CA TYR A 8 -14.76 -3.60 5.81
C TYR A 8 -13.63 -4.55 5.40
N THR A 9 -13.35 -5.56 6.22
CA THR A 9 -12.33 -6.58 5.93
C THR A 9 -12.69 -7.34 4.66
N MET A 10 -13.93 -7.78 4.50
CA MET A 10 -14.43 -8.44 3.28
C MET A 10 -14.33 -7.53 2.06
N ALA A 11 -14.70 -6.26 2.19
CA ALA A 11 -14.60 -5.30 1.08
C ALA A 11 -13.15 -5.13 0.61
N LYS A 12 -12.20 -4.97 1.54
CA LYS A 12 -10.78 -4.82 1.21
C LYS A 12 -10.14 -6.11 0.70
N TYR A 13 -10.36 -7.25 1.37
CA TYR A 13 -9.85 -8.54 0.91
C TYR A 13 -10.48 -8.97 -0.42
N GLY A 14 -11.72 -8.55 -0.71
CA GLY A 14 -12.36 -8.74 -2.01
C GLY A 14 -11.55 -8.14 -3.15
N MET A 15 -11.03 -6.92 -2.96
CA MET A 15 -10.14 -6.29 -3.95
C MET A 15 -8.87 -7.12 -4.17
N SER A 16 -8.27 -7.65 -3.09
CA SER A 16 -7.10 -8.54 -3.18
C SER A 16 -7.41 -9.87 -3.87
N MET A 17 -8.60 -10.43 -3.65
CA MET A 17 -9.05 -11.63 -4.37
C MET A 17 -9.23 -11.37 -5.87
N CYS A 18 -9.69 -10.18 -6.26
CA CYS A 18 -9.71 -9.78 -7.68
C CYS A 18 -8.30 -9.78 -8.28
N VAL A 19 -7.26 -9.34 -7.54
CA VAL A 19 -5.87 -9.43 -8.02
C VAL A 19 -5.47 -10.86 -8.32
N LEU A 20 -5.76 -11.81 -7.42
CA LEU A 20 -5.44 -13.23 -7.63
C LEU A 20 -6.09 -13.79 -8.90
N GLY A 21 -7.38 -13.52 -9.11
CA GLY A 21 -8.11 -14.02 -10.28
C GLY A 21 -7.67 -13.34 -11.57
N MET A 22 -7.67 -12.01 -11.57
CA MET A 22 -7.44 -11.21 -12.78
C MET A 22 -5.98 -11.25 -13.26
N ALA A 23 -5.01 -11.45 -12.35
CA ALA A 23 -3.61 -11.61 -12.74
C ALA A 23 -3.39 -12.83 -13.65
N GLU A 24 -4.11 -13.93 -13.41
CA GLU A 24 -4.06 -15.12 -14.27
C GLU A 24 -5.01 -14.99 -15.47
N GLU A 25 -6.19 -14.40 -15.30
CA GLU A 25 -7.17 -14.21 -16.38
C GLU A 25 -6.60 -13.39 -17.54
N PHE A 26 -5.91 -12.29 -17.26
CA PHE A 26 -5.39 -11.36 -18.27
C PHE A 26 -3.92 -11.58 -18.64
N LYS A 27 -3.32 -12.67 -18.15
CA LYS A 27 -1.90 -12.99 -18.41
C LYS A 27 -1.56 -13.07 -19.89
N ARG A 28 -2.45 -13.67 -20.68
CA ARG A 28 -2.32 -13.80 -22.15
C ARG A 28 -2.37 -12.46 -22.87
N ASP A 29 -3.03 -11.47 -22.27
CA ASP A 29 -3.21 -10.13 -22.82
C ASP A 29 -2.05 -9.20 -22.40
N GLY A 30 -1.10 -9.72 -21.61
CA GLY A 30 0.05 -8.96 -21.13
C GLY A 30 -0.30 -7.87 -20.12
N ILE A 31 -1.44 -7.98 -19.44
CA ILE A 31 -1.91 -7.01 -18.44
C ILE A 31 -1.47 -7.49 -17.05
N ALA A 32 -0.68 -6.66 -16.38
CA ALA A 32 -0.29 -6.87 -15.00
C ALA A 32 -1.40 -6.43 -14.04
N VAL A 33 -1.74 -7.28 -13.08
CA VAL A 33 -2.68 -6.96 -12.01
C VAL A 33 -1.98 -7.20 -10.67
N ASN A 34 -1.83 -6.15 -9.86
CA ASN A 34 -1.16 -6.20 -8.57
C ASN A 34 -1.93 -5.35 -7.55
N ALA A 35 -1.69 -5.60 -6.26
CA ALA A 35 -2.08 -4.71 -5.18
C ALA A 35 -0.86 -3.94 -4.64
N LEU A 36 -1.10 -2.73 -4.14
CA LEU A 36 -0.13 -1.94 -3.39
C LEU A 36 -0.82 -1.45 -2.10
N TRP A 37 -0.14 -1.60 -0.98
CA TRP A 37 -0.63 -1.22 0.35
C TRP A 37 0.45 -0.44 1.11
N PRO A 38 0.10 0.58 1.91
CA PRO A 38 1.11 1.31 2.68
C PRO A 38 1.45 0.57 3.97
N ARG A 39 2.73 0.62 4.40
CA ARG A 39 3.15 0.10 5.72
C ARG A 39 2.50 0.86 6.87
N THR A 40 2.40 2.17 6.71
CA THR A 40 1.97 3.12 7.74
C THR A 40 0.73 3.86 7.29
N VAL A 41 -0.04 4.41 8.22
CA VAL A 41 -1.17 5.27 7.86
C VAL A 41 -0.71 6.45 6.98
N ILE A 42 -1.53 6.82 6.00
CA ILE A 42 -1.23 7.88 5.04
C ILE A 42 -2.07 9.12 5.36
N ASN A 43 -1.42 10.26 5.53
CA ASN A 43 -2.08 11.53 5.86
C ASN A 43 -2.88 12.06 4.68
N THR A 44 -4.13 11.60 4.59
CA THR A 44 -5.14 12.05 3.65
C THR A 44 -6.29 12.72 4.41
N ALA A 45 -7.08 13.54 3.71
CA ALA A 45 -8.29 14.14 4.29
C ALA A 45 -9.28 13.09 4.83
N ALA A 46 -9.32 11.89 4.24
CA ALA A 46 -10.18 10.80 4.70
C ALA A 46 -9.74 10.25 6.06
N LEU A 47 -8.42 10.16 6.30
CA LEU A 47 -7.89 9.64 7.56
C LEU A 47 -8.20 10.58 8.74
N GLN A 48 -8.24 11.89 8.48
CA GLN A 48 -8.61 12.91 9.48
C GLN A 48 -10.06 12.78 9.98
N MET A 49 -10.91 12.04 9.26
CA MET A 49 -12.30 11.79 9.64
C MET A 49 -12.47 10.56 10.55
N ILE A 50 -11.41 9.78 10.80
CA ILE A 50 -11.47 8.58 11.64
C ILE A 50 -11.17 8.97 13.09
N PRO A 51 -12.11 8.80 14.04
CA PRO A 51 -11.89 9.16 15.43
C PRO A 51 -10.71 8.39 16.05
N GLY A 52 -9.80 9.12 16.71
CA GLY A 52 -8.68 8.53 17.45
C GLY A 52 -7.43 8.20 16.62
N ILE A 53 -7.42 8.52 15.33
CA ILE A 53 -6.21 8.39 14.50
C ILE A 53 -5.47 9.73 14.45
N ASP A 54 -4.21 9.72 14.87
CA ASP A 54 -3.28 10.83 14.66
C ASP A 54 -2.50 10.62 13.35
N ALA A 55 -2.93 11.32 12.30
CA ALA A 55 -2.29 11.27 10.99
C ALA A 55 -0.87 11.85 10.98
N SER A 56 -0.47 12.61 12.02
CA SER A 56 0.88 13.20 12.12
C SER A 56 1.98 12.17 12.38
N ALA A 57 1.60 10.99 12.91
CA ALA A 57 2.44 9.81 13.07
C ALA A 57 2.43 8.89 11.82
N GLY A 58 1.93 9.40 10.69
CA GLY A 58 1.87 8.71 9.42
C GLY A 58 2.90 9.20 8.39
N ARG A 59 2.72 8.75 7.16
CA ARG A 59 3.49 9.23 6.00
C ARG A 59 2.63 10.02 5.02
N THR A 60 3.29 10.82 4.20
CA THR A 60 2.64 11.60 3.16
C THR A 60 2.24 10.69 1.98
N PRO A 61 1.24 11.07 1.17
CA PRO A 61 0.79 10.25 0.04
C PRO A 61 1.86 9.95 -1.02
N GLU A 62 2.92 10.76 -1.07
CA GLU A 62 4.01 10.63 -2.05
C GLU A 62 4.75 9.29 -1.94
N ILE A 63 4.77 8.63 -0.77
CA ILE A 63 5.39 7.29 -0.65
C ILE A 63 4.69 6.24 -1.51
N LEU A 64 3.35 6.25 -1.51
CA LEU A 64 2.55 5.37 -2.36
C LEU A 64 2.65 5.78 -3.84
N ALA A 65 2.75 7.09 -4.11
CA ALA A 65 2.93 7.57 -5.48
C ALA A 65 4.27 7.08 -6.08
N ASP A 66 5.36 7.21 -5.33
CA ASP A 66 6.69 6.74 -5.77
C ASP A 66 6.72 5.21 -5.88
N ALA A 67 6.14 4.47 -4.92
CA ALA A 67 6.04 3.01 -5.01
C ALA A 67 5.19 2.55 -6.21
N ALA A 68 4.05 3.20 -6.47
CA ALA A 68 3.23 2.93 -7.65
C ALA A 68 3.99 3.21 -8.94
N TYR A 69 4.74 4.32 -9.01
CA TYR A 69 5.57 4.65 -10.15
C TYR A 69 6.59 3.57 -10.46
N VAL A 70 7.25 3.02 -9.43
CA VAL A 70 8.17 1.88 -9.59
C VAL A 70 7.45 0.67 -10.19
N ILE A 71 6.28 0.31 -9.66
CA ILE A 71 5.50 -0.84 -10.16
C ILE A 71 5.07 -0.62 -11.63
N PHE A 72 4.61 0.57 -11.99
CA PHE A 72 4.18 0.89 -13.35
C PHE A 72 5.29 0.79 -14.39
N ASN A 73 6.55 0.96 -13.98
CA ASN A 73 7.71 0.85 -14.87
C ASN A 73 8.27 -0.58 -14.94
N ARG A 74 7.74 -1.55 -14.19
CA ARG A 74 8.10 -2.96 -14.32
C ARG A 74 7.45 -3.55 -15.57
N LYS A 75 8.12 -4.54 -16.18
CA LYS A 75 7.55 -5.29 -17.30
C LYS A 75 6.30 -6.02 -16.82
N SER A 76 5.17 -5.78 -17.49
CA SER A 76 3.89 -6.35 -17.11
C SER A 76 3.86 -7.88 -17.16
N THR A 77 4.64 -8.49 -18.06
CA THR A 77 4.76 -9.95 -18.20
C THR A 77 5.44 -10.63 -17.02
N ASP A 78 6.28 -9.90 -16.29
CA ASP A 78 7.12 -10.44 -15.23
C ASP A 78 6.62 -10.00 -13.84
N CYS A 79 5.71 -9.02 -13.78
CA CYS A 79 5.23 -8.38 -12.56
C CYS A 79 3.70 -8.36 -12.51
N THR A 80 3.09 -9.50 -12.20
CA THR A 80 1.63 -9.66 -12.02
C THR A 80 1.34 -10.60 -10.85
N GLY A 81 0.20 -10.44 -10.19
CA GLY A 81 -0.25 -11.27 -9.06
C GLY A 81 0.41 -10.94 -7.71
N ASN A 82 1.04 -9.77 -7.57
CA ASN A 82 1.77 -9.39 -6.36
C ASN A 82 0.93 -8.55 -5.40
N PHE A 83 1.30 -8.61 -4.11
CA PHE A 83 0.75 -7.78 -3.04
C PHE A 83 1.90 -6.99 -2.42
N PHE A 84 2.13 -5.80 -2.96
CA PHE A 84 3.26 -4.97 -2.57
C PHE A 84 2.98 -4.16 -1.32
N VAL A 85 4.04 -3.93 -0.54
CA VAL A 85 4.10 -2.88 0.48
C VAL A 85 5.03 -1.77 0.00
N ASP A 86 4.62 -0.52 0.20
CA ASP A 86 5.31 0.68 -0.30
C ASP A 86 6.80 0.76 0.08
N ASP A 87 7.14 0.51 1.34
CA ASP A 87 8.52 0.51 1.84
C ASP A 87 9.39 -0.58 1.21
N GLU A 88 8.85 -1.79 1.04
CA GLU A 88 9.54 -2.91 0.39
C GLU A 88 9.78 -2.65 -1.11
N VAL A 89 8.81 -2.03 -1.79
CA VAL A 89 8.97 -1.64 -3.20
C VAL A 89 10.09 -0.60 -3.33
N LEU A 90 10.09 0.44 -2.50
CA LEU A 90 11.12 1.47 -2.53
C LEU A 90 12.50 0.92 -2.15
N ALA A 91 12.56 0.03 -1.15
CA ALA A 91 13.79 -0.64 -0.76
C ALA A 91 14.37 -1.49 -1.89
N SER A 92 13.52 -2.11 -2.73
CA SER A 92 13.97 -2.88 -3.90
C SER A 92 14.66 -2.01 -4.97
N GLU A 93 14.43 -0.69 -4.95
CA GLU A 93 15.11 0.31 -5.77
C GLU A 93 16.26 1.01 -5.01
N GLY A 94 16.65 0.50 -3.84
CA GLY A 94 17.71 1.05 -2.99
C GLY A 94 17.30 2.27 -2.16
N ILE A 95 16.01 2.63 -2.12
CA ILE A 95 15.49 3.74 -1.32
C ILE A 95 15.07 3.22 0.05
N THR A 96 15.97 3.35 1.02
CA THR A 96 15.74 2.89 2.41
C THR A 96 15.61 4.04 3.41
N ASP A 97 16.10 5.23 3.07
CA ASP A 97 15.79 6.46 3.82
C ASP A 97 14.44 7.01 3.37
N LEU A 98 13.45 6.84 4.25
CA LEU A 98 12.05 7.22 4.00
C LEU A 98 11.67 8.51 4.73
N GLU A 99 12.63 9.24 5.30
CA GLU A 99 12.35 10.43 6.13
C GLU A 99 11.63 11.54 5.36
N LYS A 100 11.89 11.68 4.06
CA LYS A 100 11.20 12.66 3.20
C LYS A 100 9.68 12.44 3.13
N TYR A 101 9.19 11.24 3.48
CA TYR A 101 7.77 10.92 3.50
C TYR A 101 7.15 11.06 4.89
N SER A 102 7.93 11.37 5.93
CA SER A 102 7.39 11.59 7.27
C SER A 102 6.53 12.84 7.28
N VAL A 103 5.28 12.74 7.78
CA VAL A 103 4.42 13.93 7.96
C VAL A 103 5.05 14.89 8.97
N THR A 104 5.54 14.33 10.08
CA THR A 104 6.30 15.06 11.10
C THR A 104 7.77 14.63 11.03
N PRO A 105 8.71 15.52 10.70
CA PRO A 105 10.13 15.20 10.69
C PRO A 105 10.61 14.67 12.05
N GLY A 106 11.47 13.65 12.02
CA GLY A 106 12.04 13.00 13.19
C GLY A 106 11.17 11.91 13.81
N THR A 107 9.98 11.64 13.29
CA THR A 107 9.10 10.55 13.77
C THR A 107 9.84 9.22 13.78
N LYS A 108 9.76 8.50 14.90
CA LYS A 108 10.33 7.14 15.06
C LYS A 108 9.26 6.08 15.25
N ASP A 109 8.17 6.45 15.90
CA ASP A 109 7.04 5.57 16.18
C ASP A 109 5.91 5.88 15.19
N PHE A 110 5.95 5.23 14.03
CA PHE A 110 4.90 5.36 13.03
C PHE A 110 3.69 4.52 13.39
N LEU A 111 2.49 5.04 13.09
CA LEU A 111 1.27 4.26 13.18
C LEU A 111 1.20 3.31 11.96
N LEU A 112 1.28 2.01 12.23
CA LEU A 112 1.12 0.98 11.21
C LEU A 112 -0.27 1.04 10.58
N ASP A 113 -0.34 0.81 9.27
CA ASP A 113 -1.63 0.67 8.60
C ASP A 113 -2.29 -0.66 8.95
N PHE A 114 -3.57 -0.75 8.64
CA PHE A 114 -4.38 -1.92 8.89
C PHE A 114 -3.90 -3.13 8.10
N PHE A 115 -4.18 -4.32 8.64
CA PHE A 115 -3.90 -5.64 8.03
C PHE A 115 -2.43 -6.05 7.92
N LEU A 116 -1.50 -5.24 8.43
CA LEU A 116 -0.09 -5.58 8.58
C LEU A 116 0.25 -5.81 10.06
N ASP A 117 1.18 -6.73 10.31
CA ASP A 117 1.71 -7.07 11.65
C ASP A 117 3.17 -6.58 11.79
#